data_AF-A0A1G2U8N5-F1
#
_entry.id   AF-A0A1G2U8N5-F1
#
_cell.length_a   1.000
_cell.length_b   1.000
_cell.length_c   1.000
_cell.angle_alpha   90.00
_cell.angle_beta   90.00
_cell.angle_gamma   90.00
#
_symmetry.space_group_name_H-M   'P 1'
#
loop_
_entity.id
_entity.type
_entity.pdbx_description
1 polymer ?
#
loop_
_entity_poly.entity_id
_entity_poly.type
_entity_poly.pdbx_seq_one_letter_code
_entity_poly.pdbx_strand_id
1 'polypeptide(L)'
;MATICFYQDTRHEKGLLWIRKQLGIGYVHRRNDGMSEIRVNGFAQVHDILIQLQPYLQFKKRQATLLIKATTILSQTSFRMLSIRQKRTVVDCIFAIQEENYVAKRKKTRSELLAIVGLTP
;
A
#
# COMPACT_ATOMS: atom_id res chain seq x y z
N MET A 1 -4.52 -3.01 6.23
CA MET A 1 -3.14 -3.48 5.92
C MET A 1 -2.57 -2.65 4.77
N ALA A 2 -1.25 -2.57 4.62
CA ALA A 2 -0.63 -2.01 3.42
C ALA A 2 -0.49 -3.11 2.35
N THR A 3 -0.60 -2.72 1.08
CA THR A 3 -0.57 -3.65 -0.05
C THR A 3 0.12 -3.05 -1.28
N ILE A 4 0.96 -3.85 -1.94
CA ILE A 4 1.44 -3.60 -3.31
C ILE A 4 0.73 -4.58 -4.24
N CYS A 5 0.16 -4.08 -5.33
CA CYS A 5 -0.49 -4.88 -6.35
C CYS A 5 0.13 -4.66 -7.73
N PHE A 6 0.41 -5.75 -8.43
CA PHE A 6 0.70 -5.76 -9.86
C PHE A 6 -0.44 -6.48 -10.58
N TYR A 7 -0.90 -5.95 -11.70
CA TYR A 7 -2.01 -6.50 -12.48
C TYR A 7 -1.53 -6.85 -13.89
N GLN A 8 -2.07 -7.91 -14.46
CA GLN A 8 -1.83 -8.30 -15.85
C GLN A 8 -3.03 -9.11 -16.38
N ASP A 9 -3.29 -9.04 -17.68
CA ASP A 9 -4.22 -9.96 -18.34
C ASP A 9 -3.78 -11.41 -18.07
N THR A 10 -4.72 -12.28 -17.71
CA THR A 10 -4.40 -13.67 -17.30
C THR A 10 -3.69 -14.45 -18.40
N ARG A 11 -3.96 -14.15 -19.68
CA ARG A 11 -3.26 -14.77 -20.83
C ARG A 11 -1.77 -14.45 -20.85
N HIS A 12 -1.35 -13.41 -20.14
CA HIS A 12 0.03 -12.93 -20.07
C HIS A 12 0.60 -12.96 -18.63
N GLU A 13 0.05 -13.80 -17.74
CA GLU A 13 0.43 -13.86 -16.32
C GLU A 13 1.91 -14.25 -16.06
N LYS A 14 2.64 -14.76 -17.07
CA LYS A 14 4.06 -15.13 -16.95
C LYS A 14 4.92 -13.99 -16.39
N GLY A 15 4.62 -12.74 -16.79
CA GLY A 15 5.31 -11.56 -16.27
C GLY A 15 5.09 -11.36 -14.76
N LEU A 16 3.86 -11.60 -14.29
CA LEU A 16 3.57 -11.61 -12.86
C LEU A 16 4.37 -12.69 -12.16
N LEU A 17 4.30 -13.95 -12.62
CA LEU A 17 5.04 -15.06 -12.00
C LEU A 17 6.54 -14.76 -11.88
N TRP A 18 7.13 -14.11 -12.89
CA TRP A 18 8.52 -13.64 -12.83
C TRP A 18 8.73 -12.58 -11.74
N ILE A 19 7.87 -11.54 -11.66
CA ILE A 19 7.95 -10.51 -10.60
C ILE A 19 7.86 -11.16 -9.21
N ARG A 20 6.91 -12.08 -8.99
CA ARG A 20 6.78 -12.80 -7.70
C ARG A 20 8.07 -13.56 -7.37
N LYS A 21 8.67 -14.22 -8.36
CA LYS A 21 9.95 -14.93 -8.17
C LYS A 21 11.08 -13.98 -7.77
N GLN A 22 11.16 -12.80 -8.39
CA GLN A 22 12.17 -11.78 -8.04
C GLN A 22 11.94 -11.19 -6.65
N LEU A 23 10.70 -10.92 -6.27
CA LEU A 23 10.36 -10.38 -4.95
C LEU A 23 10.46 -11.43 -3.83
N GLY A 24 10.44 -12.73 -4.17
CA GLY A 24 10.47 -13.83 -3.20
C GLY A 24 9.22 -13.95 -2.31
N ILE A 25 8.20 -13.10 -2.52
CA ILE A 25 7.01 -13.00 -1.69
C ILE A 25 5.78 -12.62 -2.51
N GLY A 26 4.61 -12.78 -1.90
CA GLY A 26 3.32 -12.47 -2.48
C GLY A 26 2.65 -13.71 -3.05
N TYR A 27 1.34 -13.60 -3.26
CA TYR A 27 0.54 -14.63 -3.89
C TYR A 27 -0.07 -14.11 -5.18
N VAL A 28 -0.27 -15.02 -6.12
CA VAL A 28 -0.95 -14.73 -7.38
C VAL A 28 -2.41 -15.10 -7.21
N HIS A 29 -3.30 -14.20 -7.59
CA HIS A 29 -4.73 -14.45 -7.63
C HIS A 29 -5.24 -14.21 -9.05
N ARG A 30 -5.95 -15.20 -9.60
CA ARG A 30 -6.67 -15.07 -10.86
C ARG A 30 -8.10 -14.65 -10.55
N ARG A 31 -8.49 -13.49 -11.02
CA ARG A 31 -9.83 -12.94 -10.81
C ARG A 31 -10.80 -13.53 -11.82
N ASN A 32 -12.09 -13.40 -11.53
CA ASN A 32 -13.18 -13.86 -12.39
C ASN A 32 -13.45 -12.96 -13.61
N ASP A 33 -12.68 -11.89 -13.81
CA ASP A 33 -12.81 -10.93 -14.91
C ASP A 33 -11.67 -11.03 -15.94
N GLY A 34 -10.93 -12.13 -15.93
CA GLY A 34 -9.81 -12.35 -16.85
C GLY A 34 -8.51 -11.66 -16.45
N MET A 35 -8.46 -10.96 -15.30
CA MET A 35 -7.24 -10.34 -14.78
C MET A 35 -6.54 -11.22 -13.75
N SER A 36 -5.22 -11.25 -13.79
CA SER A 36 -4.37 -11.83 -12.76
C SER A 36 -3.67 -10.72 -11.98
N GLU A 37 -3.36 -10.98 -10.72
CA GLU A 37 -2.71 -10.02 -9.85
C GLU A 37 -1.75 -10.70 -8.89
N ILE A 38 -0.68 -9.99 -8.54
CA ILE A 38 0.14 -10.33 -7.39
C ILE A 38 -0.19 -9.35 -6.28
N ARG A 39 -0.42 -9.87 -5.07
CA ARG A 39 -0.53 -9.05 -3.88
C ARG A 39 0.58 -9.37 -2.90
N VAL A 40 1.27 -8.33 -2.46
CA VAL A 40 2.15 -8.36 -1.29
C VAL A 40 1.48 -7.55 -0.19
N ASN A 41 1.25 -8.18 0.96
CA ASN A 41 0.55 -7.59 2.10
C ASN A 41 1.48 -7.54 3.32
N GLY A 42 1.23 -6.56 4.20
CA GLY A 42 1.91 -6.44 5.49
C GLY A 42 2.81 -5.21 5.54
N PHE A 43 2.91 -4.59 6.72
CA PHE A 43 3.59 -3.30 6.85
C PHE A 43 5.11 -3.43 6.64
N ALA A 44 5.75 -4.42 7.25
CA ALA A 44 7.19 -4.65 7.10
C ALA A 44 7.54 -5.07 5.67
N GLN A 45 6.84 -6.06 5.11
CA GLN A 45 7.12 -6.57 3.76
C GLN A 45 6.96 -5.49 2.69
N VAL A 46 5.89 -4.69 2.79
CA VAL A 46 5.66 -3.58 1.85
C VAL A 46 6.71 -2.48 2.01
N HIS A 47 7.08 -2.15 3.25
CA HIS A 47 8.14 -1.17 3.53
C HIS A 47 9.45 -1.55 2.83
N ASP A 48 9.92 -2.78 3.04
CA ASP A 48 11.23 -3.22 2.58
C ASP A 48 11.30 -3.31 1.05
N ILE A 49 10.21 -3.76 0.41
CA ILE A 49 10.12 -3.78 -1.06
C ILE A 49 10.08 -2.35 -1.61
N LEU A 50 9.32 -1.44 -0.99
CA LEU A 50 9.24 -0.07 -1.51
C LEU A 50 10.55 0.68 -1.38
N ILE A 51 11.35 0.46 -0.32
CA ILE A 51 12.69 1.05 -0.21
C ILE A 51 13.56 0.64 -1.40
N GLN A 52 13.51 -0.64 -1.80
CA GLN A 52 14.29 -1.14 -2.93
C GLN A 52 13.78 -0.61 -4.28
N LEU A 53 12.46 -0.47 -4.44
CA LEU A 53 11.85 0.01 -5.69
C LEU A 53 11.91 1.53 -5.84
N GLN A 54 11.84 2.30 -4.75
CA GLN A 54 11.68 3.76 -4.75
C GLN A 54 12.67 4.51 -5.64
N PRO A 55 13.98 4.17 -5.69
CA PRO A 55 14.94 4.85 -6.56
C PRO A 55 14.60 4.79 -8.05
N TYR A 56 13.86 3.75 -8.46
CA TYR A 56 13.51 3.47 -9.85
C TYR A 56 12.09 3.93 -10.21
N LEU A 57 11.28 4.33 -9.23
CA LEU A 57 9.92 4.80 -9.46
C LEU A 57 9.92 6.24 -9.97
N GLN A 58 9.32 6.45 -11.15
CA GLN A 58 9.06 7.78 -11.70
C GLN A 58 7.63 8.24 -11.34
N PHE A 59 6.63 7.55 -11.87
CA PHE A 59 5.22 7.95 -11.72
C PHE A 59 4.62 7.70 -10.32
N LYS A 60 5.11 6.65 -9.63
CA LYS A 60 4.59 6.27 -8.30
C LYS A 60 5.48 6.71 -7.14
N LYS A 61 6.42 7.63 -7.39
CA LYS A 61 7.44 8.05 -6.42
C LYS A 61 6.81 8.66 -5.17
N ARG A 62 5.83 9.57 -5.34
CA ARG A 62 5.16 10.23 -4.22
C ARG A 62 4.37 9.24 -3.35
N GLN A 63 3.59 8.36 -3.98
CA GLN A 63 2.84 7.32 -3.28
C GLN A 63 3.77 6.37 -2.51
N ALA A 64 4.88 5.96 -3.13
CA ALA A 64 5.87 5.09 -2.48
C ALA A 64 6.51 5.77 -1.26
N THR A 65 6.95 7.03 -1.38
CA THR A 65 7.53 7.78 -0.26
C THR A 65 6.55 7.92 0.91
N LEU A 66 5.28 8.25 0.63
CA LEU A 66 4.24 8.37 1.65
C LEU A 66 3.92 7.01 2.30
N LEU A 67 3.90 5.94 1.50
CA LEU A 67 3.59 4.61 1.98
C LEU A 67 4.74 4.05 2.84
N ILE A 68 6.00 4.26 2.44
CA ILE A 68 7.19 3.96 3.26
C ILE A 68 7.06 4.67 4.62
N LYS A 69 6.79 5.97 4.63
CA LYS A 69 6.63 6.73 5.89
C LYS A 69 5.54 6.15 6.79
N ALA A 70 4.38 5.79 6.22
CA ALA A 70 3.30 5.18 6.98
C ALA A 70 3.66 3.78 7.50
N THR A 71 4.29 2.95 6.67
CA THR A 71 4.66 1.58 7.06
C THR A 71 5.83 1.54 8.04
N THR A 72 6.74 2.51 8.04
CA THR A 72 7.75 2.67 9.10
C THR A 72 7.08 2.81 10.48
N ILE A 73 6.05 3.66 10.59
CA ILE A 73 5.31 3.83 11.85
C ILE A 73 4.54 2.55 12.23
N LEU A 74 3.88 1.93 11.25
CA LEU A 74 2.98 0.80 11.46
C LEU A 74 3.68 -0.55 11.65
N SER A 75 4.96 -0.66 11.29
CA SER A 75 5.76 -1.89 11.46
C SER A 75 6.48 -1.95 12.80
N GLN A 76 6.76 -0.80 13.43
CA GLN A 76 7.53 -0.73 14.68
C GLN A 76 6.76 -1.18 15.92
N THR A 77 5.44 -1.02 15.93
CA THR A 77 4.63 -1.27 17.13
C THR A 77 3.18 -1.59 16.77
N SER A 78 2.43 -2.10 17.74
CA SER A 78 1.00 -2.32 17.58
C SER A 78 0.28 -0.99 17.41
N PHE A 79 -0.78 -0.99 16.60
CA PHE A 79 -1.56 0.22 16.32
C PHE A 79 -2.09 0.92 17.60
N ARG A 80 -2.42 0.14 18.65
CA ARG A 80 -2.92 0.64 19.93
C ARG A 80 -1.89 1.49 20.68
N MET A 81 -0.61 1.19 20.49
CA MET A 81 0.50 1.88 21.15
C MET A 81 0.96 3.13 20.39
N LEU A 82 0.38 3.42 19.22
CA LEU A 82 0.73 4.62 18.47
C LEU A 82 0.25 5.88 19.19
N SER A 83 1.16 6.85 19.31
CA SER A 83 0.83 8.19 19.79
C SER A 83 -0.20 8.86 18.87
N ILE A 84 -0.91 9.85 19.41
CA ILE A 84 -1.84 10.69 18.64
C ILE A 84 -1.15 11.29 17.40
N ARG A 85 0.10 11.76 17.55
CA ARG A 85 0.89 12.33 16.46
C ARG A 85 1.19 11.30 15.37
N GLN A 86 1.58 10.09 15.74
CA GLN A 86 1.81 8.99 14.78
C GLN A 86 0.53 8.62 14.04
N LYS A 87 -0.59 8.47 14.76
CA LYS A 87 -1.90 8.19 14.15
C LYS A 87 -2.32 9.28 13.15
N ARG A 88 -2.17 10.57 13.49
CA ARG A 88 -2.40 11.69 12.55
C ARG A 88 -1.51 11.59 11.33
N THR A 89 -0.22 11.34 11.53
CA THR A 89 0.75 11.19 10.43
C THR A 89 0.36 10.08 9.47
N VAL A 90 -0.09 8.93 9.99
CA VAL A 90 -0.58 7.81 9.17
C VAL A 90 -1.82 8.21 8.37
N VAL A 91 -2.79 8.90 8.99
CA VAL A 91 -3.99 9.40 8.31
C VAL A 91 -3.63 10.38 7.20
N ASP A 92 -2.73 11.33 7.46
CA ASP A 92 -2.30 12.32 6.47
C ASP A 92 -1.59 11.63 5.28
N CYS A 93 -0.78 10.60 5.54
CA CYS A 93 -0.16 9.81 4.47
C CYS A 93 -1.20 9.06 3.63
N ILE A 94 -2.19 8.42 4.27
CA ILE A 94 -3.27 7.70 3.56
C ILE A 94 -4.07 8.67 2.68
N PHE A 95 -4.41 9.84 3.21
CA PHE A 95 -5.19 10.83 2.49
C PHE A 95 -4.43 11.36 1.26
N ALA A 96 -3.16 11.73 1.42
CA ALA A 96 -2.33 12.17 0.30
C ALA A 96 -2.12 11.07 -0.76
N ILE A 97 -1.96 9.79 -0.36
CA ILE A 97 -1.89 8.68 -1.33
C ILE A 97 -3.21 8.54 -2.10
N GLN A 98 -4.35 8.77 -1.45
CA GLN A 98 -5.66 8.71 -2.12
C GLN A 98 -5.82 9.82 -3.16
N GLU A 99 -5.31 11.02 -2.92
CA GLU A 99 -5.32 12.13 -3.89
C GLU A 99 -4.49 11.81 -5.14
N GLU A 100 -3.35 11.15 -4.96
CA GLU A 100 -2.46 10.73 -6.05
C GLU A 100 -2.99 9.56 -6.89
N ASN A 101 -4.03 8.87 -6.43
CA ASN A 101 -4.59 7.72 -7.14
C ASN A 101 -5.72 8.16 -8.07
N TYR A 102 -5.56 7.82 -9.36
CA TYR A 102 -6.37 8.26 -10.50
C TYR A 102 -7.89 8.26 -10.23
N VAL A 103 -8.49 7.11 -9.90
CA VAL A 103 -9.90 7.01 -9.50
C VAL A 103 -10.08 5.82 -8.57
N ALA A 104 -10.86 5.99 -7.50
CA ALA A 104 -11.36 4.89 -6.69
C ALA A 104 -12.88 5.06 -6.53
N LYS A 105 -13.65 3.98 -6.68
CA LYS A 105 -15.12 4.00 -6.55
C LYS A 105 -15.60 4.61 -5.22
N ARG A 106 -14.79 4.49 -4.16
CA ARG A 106 -15.02 5.11 -2.85
C ARG A 106 -13.69 5.42 -2.18
N LYS A 107 -13.47 6.69 -1.81
CA LYS A 107 -12.36 7.13 -0.96
C LYS A 107 -12.94 7.51 0.39
N LYS A 108 -12.30 7.10 1.48
CA LYS A 108 -12.71 7.54 2.82
C LYS A 108 -12.30 9.00 2.99
N THR A 109 -13.20 9.83 3.50
CA THR A 109 -12.89 11.22 3.83
C THR A 109 -11.88 11.29 4.97
N ARG A 110 -11.21 12.44 5.11
CA ARG A 110 -10.29 12.66 6.23
C ARG A 110 -10.99 12.48 7.59
N SER A 111 -12.24 12.94 7.72
CA SER A 111 -13.04 12.77 8.94
C SER A 111 -13.29 11.29 9.27
N GLU A 112 -13.69 10.49 8.27
CA GLU A 112 -13.87 9.04 8.45
C GLU A 112 -12.56 8.35 8.86
N LEU A 113 -11.42 8.75 8.29
CA LEU A 113 -10.11 8.21 8.66
C LEU A 113 -9.73 8.57 10.09
N LEU A 114 -9.96 9.82 10.52
CA LEU A 114 -9.72 10.27 11.88
C LEU A 114 -10.60 9.53 12.90
N ALA A 115 -11.87 9.29 12.58
CA ALA A 115 -12.78 8.52 13.42
C ALA A 115 -12.29 7.08 13.62
N ILE A 116 -11.83 6.42 12.54
CA ILE A 116 -11.30 5.05 12.59
C ILE A 116 -10.09 4.94 13.52
N VAL A 117 -9.25 5.98 13.58
CA VAL A 117 -8.05 5.97 14.43
C VAL A 117 -8.31 6.51 15.85
N GLY A 118 -9.57 6.85 16.16
CA GLY A 118 -9.98 7.37 17.47
C GLY A 118 -9.47 8.78 17.75
N LEU A 119 -9.41 9.63 16.73
CA LEU A 119 -8.90 11.01 16.80
C LEU A 119 -9.94 12.09 16.46
N THR A 120 -11.22 11.73 16.39
CA THR A 120 -12.30 12.71 16.37
C THR A 120 -12.50 13.35 17.75
N PRO A 121 -13.05 14.57 17.83
CA PRO A 121 -13.53 15.14 19.10
C PRO A 121 -14.52 14.20 19.79
#